data_AF-A0A480A825-F1
#
_entry.id   AF-A0A480A825-F1
#
_cell.length_a   1.000
_cell.length_b   1.000
_cell.length_c   1.000
_cell.angle_alpha   90.00
_cell.angle_beta   90.00
_cell.angle_gamma   90.00
#
_symmetry.space_group_name_H-M   'P 1'
#
loop_
_entity.id
_entity.type
_entity.pdbx_description
1 polymer ?
#
loop_
_entity_poly.entity_id
_entity_poly.type
_entity_poly.pdbx_seq_one_letter_code
_entity_poly.pdbx_strand_id
1 'polypeptide(L)'
;MNKIISSAIAVSAITVSTVFGSTLVNVLPSQAQDQADGCTNVPDFKIFTDACNSHDWCYSYSEAPKASCDKVFLSDMQNTCNTLFTPNTLKHKGCLFIADKYYIGVVRYGQKRFDKARNESGRPSGK
;
A
#
# COMPACT_ATOMS: atom_id res chain seq x y z
N MET A 1 31.68 20.51 22.70
CA MET A 1 31.75 19.33 21.80
C MET A 1 31.36 18.12 22.61
N ASN A 2 30.11 17.65 22.50
CA ASN A 2 29.61 16.49 23.23
C ASN A 2 29.30 15.39 22.22
N LYS A 3 30.18 14.41 22.08
CA LYS A 3 29.90 13.17 21.35
C LYS A 3 29.24 12.21 22.33
N ILE A 4 27.95 11.96 22.15
CA ILE A 4 27.24 10.89 22.86
C ILE A 4 27.28 9.65 21.98
N ILE A 5 27.63 8.55 22.63
CA ILE A 5 28.18 7.32 22.07
C ILE A 5 27.05 6.42 21.60
N SER A 6 27.27 5.79 20.45
CA SER A 6 26.44 4.80 19.77
C SER A 6 26.15 3.52 20.56
N SER A 7 24.93 3.02 20.32
CA SER A 7 24.55 1.61 20.09
C SER A 7 24.53 0.62 21.25
N ALA A 8 23.30 0.23 21.63
CA ALA A 8 22.98 -1.14 22.01
C ALA A 8 21.51 -1.45 21.66
N ILE A 9 21.26 -2.17 20.55
CA ILE A 9 20.14 -3.10 20.46
C ILE A 9 20.71 -4.39 19.85
N ALA A 10 20.50 -5.48 20.57
CA ALA A 10 21.14 -6.76 20.44
C ALA A 10 20.90 -7.42 19.08
N VAL A 11 21.98 -7.88 18.44
CA VAL A 11 21.93 -8.82 17.32
C VAL A 11 21.57 -10.20 17.90
N SER A 12 20.33 -10.62 17.74
CA SER A 12 19.97 -12.04 17.84
C SER A 12 19.74 -12.56 16.42
N ALA A 13 20.84 -12.80 15.71
CA ALA A 13 20.79 -13.52 14.44
C ALA A 13 20.50 -14.99 14.75
N ILE A 14 19.27 -15.42 14.46
CA ILE A 14 18.89 -16.82 14.38
C ILE A 14 19.72 -17.44 13.26
N THR A 15 20.59 -18.37 13.62
CA THR A 15 21.27 -19.25 12.68
C THR A 15 20.26 -20.23 12.08
N VAL A 16 19.97 -20.11 10.78
CA VAL A 16 19.53 -21.28 10.00
C VAL A 16 20.34 -21.36 8.71
N SER A 17 21.07 -22.46 8.68
CA SER A 17 21.81 -23.15 7.63
C SER A 17 21.45 -22.84 6.19
N THR A 18 22.51 -22.72 5.39
CA THR A 18 22.54 -22.76 3.93
C THR A 18 21.73 -23.93 3.37
N VAL A 19 20.72 -23.63 2.55
CA VAL A 19 20.19 -24.56 1.54
C VAL A 19 19.90 -23.78 0.25
N PHE A 20 20.67 -24.13 -0.77
CA PHE A 20 20.49 -23.98 -2.22
C PHE A 20 19.34 -23.14 -2.76
N GLY A 21 19.68 -22.21 -3.66
CA GLY A 21 18.78 -21.75 -4.69
C GLY A 21 19.05 -20.30 -5.08
N SER A 22 19.83 -20.10 -6.15
CA SER A 22 19.86 -18.84 -6.90
C SER A 22 18.48 -18.59 -7.51
N THR A 23 17.54 -18.12 -6.70
CA THR A 23 16.48 -17.27 -7.19
C THR A 23 16.89 -15.85 -6.85
N LEU A 24 16.95 -14.99 -7.87
CA LEU A 24 17.05 -13.56 -7.67
C LEU A 24 15.78 -13.13 -6.94
N VAL A 25 15.77 -13.25 -5.61
CA VAL A 25 14.85 -12.50 -4.78
C VAL A 25 15.27 -11.06 -4.96
N ASN A 26 14.59 -10.36 -5.87
CA ASN A 26 14.54 -8.91 -5.84
C ASN A 26 14.03 -8.57 -4.44
N VAL A 27 14.96 -8.29 -3.54
CA VAL A 27 14.66 -7.71 -2.24
C VAL A 27 14.13 -6.33 -2.56
N LEU A 28 12.82 -6.24 -2.83
CA LEU A 28 12.08 -5.00 -2.77
C LEU A 28 12.47 -4.36 -1.43
N PRO A 29 12.93 -3.10 -1.43
CA PRO A 29 13.43 -2.51 -0.21
C PRO A 29 12.34 -2.64 0.85
N SER A 30 12.73 -3.18 2.01
CA SER A 30 11.88 -3.38 3.20
C SER A 30 11.10 -2.13 3.63
N GLN A 31 11.46 -0.97 3.10
CA GLN A 31 10.78 0.31 3.23
C GLN A 31 9.39 0.34 2.58
N ALA A 32 9.16 -0.47 1.53
CA ALA A 32 7.91 -0.49 0.78
C ALA A 32 6.74 -1.12 1.56
N GLN A 33 7.03 -1.97 2.54
CA GLN A 33 6.02 -2.58 3.42
C GLN A 33 5.75 -1.75 4.67
N ASP A 34 6.72 -0.98 5.17
CA ASP A 34 6.56 -0.13 6.37
C ASP A 34 5.68 1.12 6.15
N GLN A 35 5.32 1.43 4.90
CA GLN A 35 4.47 2.58 4.56
C GLN A 35 3.03 2.20 4.19
N ALA A 36 2.69 0.91 4.11
CA ALA A 36 1.31 0.49 3.92
C ALA A 36 0.55 0.62 5.26
N ASP A 37 -0.32 1.62 5.38
CA ASP A 37 -1.19 1.74 6.56
C ASP A 37 -2.48 0.90 6.40
N GLY A 38 -2.62 0.25 5.24
CA GLY A 38 -3.78 -0.55 4.89
C GLY A 38 -4.97 0.36 4.65
N CYS A 39 -6.14 -0.03 5.15
CA CYS A 39 -7.33 0.80 5.05
C CYS A 39 -7.62 1.55 6.37
N THR A 40 -6.62 1.83 7.21
CA THR A 40 -6.78 2.32 8.61
C THR A 40 -7.60 3.60 8.77
N ASN A 41 -7.75 4.42 7.72
CA ASN A 41 -8.54 5.65 7.73
C ASN A 41 -9.96 5.49 7.17
N VAL A 42 -10.40 4.26 6.90
CA VAL A 42 -11.72 3.93 6.32
C VAL A 42 -12.29 2.71 7.05
N PRO A 43 -13.62 2.52 7.08
CA PRO A 43 -14.21 1.33 7.69
C PRO A 43 -13.68 0.09 6.99
N ASP A 44 -12.84 -0.70 7.67
CA ASP A 44 -12.15 -1.87 7.10
C ASP A 44 -13.15 -2.87 6.52
N PHE A 45 -13.44 -2.73 5.24
CA PHE A 45 -13.92 -3.84 4.44
C PHE A 45 -12.68 -4.68 4.13
N LYS A 46 -12.27 -5.52 5.10
CA LYS A 46 -11.00 -6.30 5.13
C LYS A 46 -10.64 -7.01 3.83
N ILE A 47 -11.60 -7.22 2.93
CA ILE A 47 -11.37 -7.77 1.60
C ILE A 47 -10.56 -6.83 0.69
N PHE A 48 -10.47 -5.53 0.98
CA PHE A 48 -9.73 -4.53 0.18
C PHE A 48 -8.31 -4.26 0.66
N THR A 49 -7.81 -4.98 1.67
CA THR A 49 -6.47 -4.78 2.21
C THR A 49 -5.38 -4.82 1.14
N ASP A 50 -5.45 -5.77 0.21
CA ASP A 50 -4.47 -5.87 -0.88
C ASP A 50 -4.51 -4.66 -1.82
N ALA A 51 -5.70 -4.15 -2.12
CA ALA A 51 -5.88 -2.93 -2.92
C ALA A 51 -5.35 -1.69 -2.19
N CYS A 52 -5.59 -1.58 -0.88
CA CYS A 52 -5.06 -0.48 -0.06
C CYS A 52 -3.51 -0.52 -0.02
N ASN A 53 -2.91 -1.69 0.19
CA ASN A 53 -1.46 -1.86 0.18
C ASN A 53 -0.84 -1.49 -1.19
N SER A 54 -1.48 -1.89 -2.29
CA SER A 54 -1.07 -1.52 -3.66
C SER A 54 -1.14 0.00 -3.88
N HIS A 55 -2.19 0.65 -3.37
CA HIS A 55 -2.40 2.10 -3.47
C HIS A 55 -1.34 2.89 -2.68
N ASP A 56 -1.06 2.48 -1.44
CA ASP A 56 -0.01 3.07 -0.60
C ASP A 56 1.36 2.95 -1.27
N TRP A 57 1.66 1.77 -1.83
CA TRP A 57 2.89 1.58 -2.61
C TRP A 57 2.96 2.54 -3.81
N CYS A 58 1.85 2.71 -4.55
CA CYS A 58 1.81 3.62 -5.69
C CYS A 58 2.04 5.07 -5.28
N TYR A 59 1.44 5.48 -4.16
CA TYR A 59 1.64 6.79 -3.56
C TYR A 59 3.10 7.03 -3.21
N SER A 60 3.81 6.06 -2.67
CA SER A 60 5.19 6.21 -2.24
C SER A 60 6.22 6.02 -3.37
N TYR A 61 6.06 5.01 -4.22
CA TYR A 61 7.16 4.45 -5.04
C TYR A 61 6.85 4.28 -6.53
N SER A 62 5.66 4.61 -7.00
CA SER A 62 5.41 4.64 -8.45
C SER A 62 5.96 5.95 -9.05
N GLU A 63 6.09 6.08 -10.37
CA GLU A 63 6.22 7.41 -11.02
C GLU A 63 4.85 7.92 -11.51
N ALA A 64 3.78 7.17 -11.25
CA ALA A 64 2.44 7.52 -11.67
C ALA A 64 1.92 8.76 -10.91
N PRO A 65 1.17 9.64 -11.58
CA PRO A 65 0.46 10.72 -10.89
C PRO A 65 -0.62 10.13 -9.98
N LYS A 66 -0.97 10.86 -8.92
CA LYS A 66 -2.00 10.48 -7.95
C LYS A 66 -3.28 9.95 -8.60
N ALA A 67 -3.78 10.66 -9.61
CA ALA A 67 -5.00 10.28 -10.33
C ALA A 67 -4.93 8.90 -10.99
N SER A 68 -3.73 8.47 -11.42
CA SER A 68 -3.52 7.12 -11.95
C SER A 68 -3.48 6.08 -10.83
N CYS A 69 -2.81 6.36 -9.71
CA CYS A 69 -2.86 5.49 -8.53
C CYS A 69 -4.30 5.29 -8.04
N ASP A 70 -5.10 6.36 -7.95
CA ASP A 70 -6.49 6.29 -7.50
C ASP A 70 -7.37 5.45 -8.45
N LYS A 71 -7.14 5.52 -9.77
CA LYS A 71 -7.87 4.72 -10.74
C LYS A 71 -7.52 3.23 -10.65
N VAL A 72 -6.24 2.91 -10.47
CA VAL A 72 -5.79 1.53 -10.24
C VAL A 72 -6.41 0.99 -8.95
N PHE A 73 -6.43 1.80 -7.88
CA PHE A 73 -7.06 1.43 -6.62
C PHE A 73 -8.54 1.05 -6.77
N LEU A 74 -9.32 1.83 -7.53
CA LEU A 74 -10.71 1.48 -7.82
C LEU A 74 -10.81 0.16 -8.58
N SER A 75 -9.98 -0.02 -9.62
CA SER A 75 -9.94 -1.25 -10.42
C SER A 75 -9.62 -2.47 -9.56
N ASP A 76 -8.63 -2.37 -8.67
CA ASP A 76 -8.22 -3.46 -7.77
C ASP A 76 -9.36 -3.85 -6.82
N MET A 77 -10.03 -2.87 -6.20
CA MET A 77 -11.21 -3.14 -5.35
C MET A 77 -12.37 -3.77 -6.14
N GLN A 78 -12.65 -3.30 -7.36
CA GLN A 78 -13.70 -3.86 -8.22
C GLN A 78 -13.37 -5.31 -8.62
N ASN A 79 -12.11 -5.61 -8.91
CA ASN A 79 -11.64 -6.96 -9.20
C ASN A 79 -11.82 -7.90 -7.99
N THR A 80 -11.50 -7.43 -6.78
CA THR A 80 -11.82 -8.15 -5.55
C THR A 80 -13.31 -8.46 -5.44
N CYS A 81 -14.18 -7.48 -5.70
CA CYS A 81 -15.63 -7.69 -5.67
C CYS A 81 -16.09 -8.75 -6.69
N ASN A 82 -15.56 -8.71 -7.91
CA ASN A 82 -15.89 -9.65 -8.98
C ASN A 82 -15.38 -11.07 -8.68
N THR A 83 -14.30 -11.19 -7.91
CA THR A 83 -13.71 -12.47 -7.53
C THR A 83 -14.45 -13.13 -6.37
N LEU A 84 -14.83 -12.34 -5.36
CA LEU A 84 -15.40 -12.87 -4.11
C LEU A 84 -16.91 -13.10 -4.16
N PHE A 85 -17.64 -12.40 -5.03
CA PHE A 85 -19.10 -12.44 -5.03
C PHE A 85 -19.65 -12.77 -6.41
N THR A 86 -20.69 -13.60 -6.45
CA THR A 86 -21.45 -13.87 -7.67
C THR A 86 -21.98 -12.56 -8.27
N PRO A 87 -21.75 -12.29 -9.56
CA PRO A 87 -22.21 -11.07 -10.21
C PRO A 87 -23.70 -10.81 -10.01
N ASN A 88 -24.08 -9.53 -9.91
CA ASN A 88 -25.46 -9.06 -9.76
C ASN A 88 -26.18 -9.40 -8.43
N THR A 89 -25.53 -10.09 -7.50
CA THR A 89 -26.07 -10.29 -6.14
C THR A 89 -25.99 -9.02 -5.30
N LEU A 90 -26.78 -8.95 -4.21
CA LEU A 90 -26.75 -7.80 -3.29
C LEU A 90 -25.36 -7.58 -2.67
N LYS A 91 -24.63 -8.68 -2.36
CA LYS A 91 -23.25 -8.61 -1.84
C LYS A 91 -22.28 -8.03 -2.87
N HIS A 92 -22.37 -8.48 -4.12
CA HIS A 92 -21.56 -7.96 -5.23
C HIS A 92 -21.80 -6.46 -5.45
N LYS A 93 -23.06 -6.03 -5.56
CA LYS A 93 -23.43 -4.61 -5.71
C LYS A 93 -23.00 -3.76 -4.51
N GLY A 94 -23.18 -4.28 -3.30
CA GLY A 94 -22.72 -3.61 -2.07
C GLY A 94 -21.21 -3.43 -2.03
N CYS A 95 -20.45 -4.45 -2.44
CA CYS A 95 -18.99 -4.38 -2.54
C CYS A 95 -18.55 -3.29 -3.53
N LEU A 96 -19.13 -3.28 -4.74
CA LEU A 96 -18.82 -2.26 -5.76
C LEU A 96 -19.16 -0.84 -5.28
N PHE A 97 -20.30 -0.67 -4.60
CA PHE A 97 -20.66 0.61 -4.01
C PHE A 97 -19.64 1.11 -2.99
N ILE A 98 -19.12 0.21 -2.13
CA ILE A 98 -18.07 0.57 -1.16
C ILE A 98 -16.77 0.92 -1.90
N ALA A 99 -16.37 0.16 -2.93
CA ALA A 99 -15.20 0.48 -3.75
C ALA A 99 -15.27 1.89 -4.35
N ASP A 100 -16.44 2.29 -4.87
CA ASP A 100 -16.66 3.65 -5.38
C ASP A 100 -16.52 4.71 -4.27
N LYS A 101 -16.97 4.42 -3.04
CA LYS A 101 -16.81 5.35 -1.91
C LYS A 101 -15.35 5.55 -1.52
N TYR A 102 -14.57 4.48 -1.50
CA TYR A 102 -13.13 4.57 -1.28
C TYR A 102 -12.45 5.41 -2.37
N TYR A 103 -12.78 5.16 -3.64
CA TYR A 103 -12.25 5.95 -4.76
C TYR A 103 -12.58 7.44 -4.65
N ILE A 104 -13.85 7.78 -4.35
CA ILE A 104 -14.27 9.16 -4.12
C ILE A 104 -13.47 9.79 -2.97
N GLY A 105 -13.22 9.03 -1.90
CA GLY A 105 -12.42 9.46 -0.75
C GLY A 105 -11.00 9.84 -1.14
N VAL A 106 -10.28 8.95 -1.83
CA VAL A 106 -8.88 9.21 -2.23
C VAL A 106 -8.80 10.32 -3.28
N VAL A 107 -9.74 10.40 -4.22
CA VAL A 107 -9.78 11.47 -5.22
C VAL A 107 -9.96 12.84 -4.57
N ARG A 108 -10.93 12.98 -3.65
CA ARG A 108 -11.29 14.27 -3.05
C ARG A 108 -10.34 14.71 -1.93
N TYR A 109 -9.84 13.77 -1.14
CA TYR A 109 -9.12 14.08 0.11
C TYR A 109 -7.69 13.51 0.17
N GLY A 110 -7.29 12.72 -0.82
CA GLY A 110 -6.01 11.99 -0.80
C GLY A 110 -4.77 12.82 -1.12
N GLN A 111 -4.88 14.09 -1.53
CA GLN A 111 -3.72 14.86 -2.01
C GLN A 111 -2.65 15.01 -0.92
N LYS A 112 -3.05 15.40 0.29
CA LYS A 112 -2.14 15.54 1.43
C LYS A 112 -1.43 14.22 1.77
N ARG A 113 -2.11 13.08 1.59
CA ARG A 113 -1.54 11.74 1.83
C ARG A 113 -0.54 11.35 0.74
N PHE A 114 -0.88 11.62 -0.52
CA PHE A 114 0.03 11.44 -1.65
C PHE A 114 1.32 12.25 -1.47
N ASP A 115 1.20 13.56 -1.18
CA ASP A 115 2.36 14.43 -1.00
C ASP A 115 3.22 13.99 0.19
N LYS A 116 2.59 13.59 1.31
CA LYS A 116 3.30 13.06 2.47
C LYS A 116 4.07 11.78 2.14
N ALA A 117 3.41 10.81 1.51
CA ALA A 117 4.01 9.53 1.14
C ALA A 117 5.23 9.74 0.22
N ARG A 118 5.11 10.62 -0.78
CA ARG A 118 6.19 11.02 -1.68
C ARG A 118 7.37 11.65 -0.96
N ASN A 119 7.10 12.62 -0.09
CA ASN A 119 8.16 13.28 0.69
C ASN A 119 8.90 12.29 1.60
N GLU A 120 8.17 11.38 2.25
CA GLU A 120 8.75 10.35 3.13
C GLU A 120 9.52 9.29 2.35
N SER A 121 9.15 9.00 1.10
CA SER A 121 9.86 8.09 0.21
C SER A 121 11.00 8.74 -0.59
N GLY A 122 11.24 10.04 -0.40
CA GLY A 122 12.27 10.79 -1.12
C GLY A 122 11.95 11.06 -2.60
N ARG A 123 10.67 11.03 -2.98
CA ARG A 123 10.20 11.30 -4.34
C ARG A 123 9.51 12.67 -4.45
N PRO A 124 9.65 13.38 -5.57
CA PRO A 124 8.90 14.62 -5.79
C PRO A 124 7.41 14.33 -5.93
N SER A 125 6.55 15.13 -5.29
CA SER A 125 5.12 15.14 -5.59
C SER A 125 4.90 15.76 -6.97
N GLY A 126 4.56 14.90 -7.94
CA GLY A 126 4.23 15.36 -9.30
C GLY A 126 3.04 16.32 -9.26
N LYS A 127 3.22 17.51 -9.84
CA LYS A 127 2.14 18.47 -10.12
C LYS A 127 1.31 18.00 -11.32
#